data_AF-A0A553NPA0-F1
#
_entry.id   AF-A0A553NPA0-F1
#
_cell.length_a   1.000
_cell.length_b   1.000
_cell.length_c   1.000
_cell.angle_alpha   90.00
_cell.angle_beta   90.00
_cell.angle_gamma   90.00
#
_symmetry.space_group_name_H-M   'P 1'
#
loop_
_entity.id
_entity.type
_entity.pdbx_description
1 polymer ?
#
loop_
_entity_poly.entity_id
_entity_poly.type
_entity_poly.pdbx_seq_one_letter_code
_entity_poly.pdbx_strand_id
1 'polypeptide(L)'
;MLSYVMAMAMSDRAGFISFLPSHVLNRLSYFFEDIDTTKSVRPLESFCYSSIDWMSFHGSFVRFMEDPEMQVDHAIEIHKTLRLLGNNLIQNMRWDVIFDEPNLLAKVRHQFTMRSVFVHQAQQRLLSLKEAYYQRQKKMLKKQRRFPLQFVGVHVRRTDGPVGIVKAYKLPELDPSYYLRAIDAYMTKYKNVLFVMVSDDIEWVKQMIIKRLPKAPLFVGGSGIPDDDDEIGLDFALLTQ
;
A
#
# COMPACT_ATOMS: atom_id res chain seq x y z
N MET A 1 0.99 -0.87 -7.74
CA MET A 1 -0.41 -0.95 -7.24
C MET A 1 -1.29 0.13 -7.84
N LEU A 2 -1.00 1.44 -7.67
CA LEU A 2 -1.89 2.51 -8.17
C LEU A 2 -2.17 2.44 -9.68
N SER A 3 -1.14 2.26 -10.53
CA SER A 3 -1.33 2.13 -11.98
C SER A 3 -2.19 0.92 -12.37
N TYR A 4 -2.12 -0.18 -11.60
CA TYR A 4 -2.96 -1.37 -11.80
C TYR A 4 -4.42 -1.08 -11.46
N VAL A 5 -4.67 -0.43 -10.32
CA VAL A 5 -6.03 -0.01 -9.94
C VAL A 5 -6.63 0.95 -10.96
N MET A 6 -5.83 1.90 -11.47
CA MET A 6 -6.27 2.82 -12.51
C MET A 6 -6.62 2.08 -13.80
N ALA A 7 -5.74 1.17 -14.25
CA ALA A 7 -5.98 0.33 -15.43
C ALA A 7 -7.26 -0.52 -15.30
N MET A 8 -7.51 -1.12 -14.12
CA MET A 8 -8.76 -1.83 -13.84
C MET A 8 -9.97 -0.92 -13.95
N ALA A 9 -9.93 0.25 -13.31
CA ALA A 9 -11.05 1.19 -13.31
C ALA A 9 -11.38 1.69 -14.72
N MET A 10 -10.35 1.96 -15.54
CA MET A 10 -10.53 2.35 -16.95
C MET A 10 -11.20 1.25 -17.76
N SER A 11 -10.77 0.02 -17.57
CA SER A 11 -11.32 -1.12 -18.30
C SER A 11 -12.77 -1.39 -17.90
N ASP A 12 -13.08 -1.36 -16.61
CA ASP A 12 -14.42 -1.63 -16.10
C ASP A 12 -15.41 -0.52 -16.50
N ARG A 13 -15.01 0.75 -16.39
CA ARG A 13 -15.93 1.89 -16.56
C ARG A 13 -16.08 2.35 -18.01
N ALA A 14 -15.02 2.30 -18.81
CA ALA A 14 -15.03 2.80 -20.18
C ALA A 14 -14.61 1.75 -21.22
N GLY A 15 -14.48 0.48 -20.83
CA GLY A 15 -14.19 -0.62 -21.76
C GLY A 15 -12.78 -0.62 -22.33
N PHE A 16 -11.87 0.20 -21.78
CA PHE A 16 -10.49 0.27 -22.25
C PHE A 16 -9.76 -1.07 -22.08
N ILE A 17 -8.97 -1.43 -23.08
CA ILE A 17 -7.96 -2.47 -22.92
C ILE A 17 -6.71 -1.80 -22.35
N SER A 18 -6.41 -2.09 -21.09
CA SER A 18 -5.28 -1.47 -20.40
C SER A 18 -4.05 -2.37 -20.40
N PHE A 19 -2.89 -1.77 -20.54
CA PHE A 19 -1.60 -2.47 -20.55
C PHE A 19 -0.69 -1.91 -19.45
N LEU A 20 0.06 -2.81 -18.80
CA LEU A 20 1.15 -2.44 -17.90
C LEU A 20 2.43 -3.17 -18.30
N PRO A 21 3.62 -2.59 -18.05
CA PRO A 21 4.88 -3.29 -18.28
C PRO A 21 4.91 -4.62 -17.50
N SER A 22 5.43 -5.67 -18.13
CA SER A 22 5.43 -7.03 -17.57
C SER A 22 6.18 -7.09 -16.24
N HIS A 23 7.26 -6.34 -16.08
CA HIS A 23 7.99 -6.29 -14.82
C HIS A 23 7.13 -5.74 -13.65
N VAL A 24 6.18 -4.83 -13.91
CA VAL A 24 5.24 -4.33 -12.90
C VAL A 24 4.25 -5.42 -12.52
N LEU A 25 3.68 -6.12 -13.51
CA LEU A 25 2.73 -7.21 -13.28
C LEU A 25 3.41 -8.36 -12.55
N ASN A 26 4.58 -8.80 -13.00
CA ASN A 26 5.36 -9.87 -12.36
C ASN A 26 5.67 -9.54 -10.90
N ARG A 27 6.08 -8.29 -10.63
CA ARG A 27 6.34 -7.85 -9.25
C ARG A 27 5.08 -7.82 -8.39
N LEU A 28 3.93 -7.42 -8.94
CA LEU A 28 2.66 -7.49 -8.20
C LEU A 28 2.21 -8.94 -7.97
N SER A 29 2.28 -9.79 -9.00
CA SER A 29 1.97 -11.22 -8.91
C SER A 29 2.88 -11.95 -7.94
N TYR A 30 4.09 -11.45 -7.66
CA TYR A 30 4.93 -12.00 -6.62
C TYR A 30 4.27 -11.90 -5.23
N PHE A 31 3.60 -10.78 -4.92
CA PHE A 31 2.98 -10.53 -3.62
C PHE A 31 1.54 -11.02 -3.50
N PHE A 32 0.79 -10.98 -4.59
CA PHE A 32 -0.66 -11.17 -4.60
C PHE A 32 -1.07 -12.33 -5.51
N GLU A 33 -2.18 -13.01 -5.17
CA GLU A 33 -2.58 -14.27 -5.81
C GLU A 33 -3.15 -14.08 -7.22
N ASP A 34 -4.00 -13.06 -7.42
CA ASP A 34 -4.88 -13.01 -8.60
C ASP A 34 -4.47 -12.00 -9.68
N ILE A 35 -3.35 -11.29 -9.50
CA ILE A 35 -2.96 -10.15 -10.34
C ILE A 35 -2.93 -10.47 -11.84
N ASP A 36 -2.43 -11.64 -12.21
CA ASP A 36 -2.28 -12.12 -13.59
C ASP A 36 -3.57 -12.70 -14.19
N THR A 37 -4.61 -12.92 -13.39
CA THR A 37 -5.89 -13.47 -13.83
C THR A 37 -6.85 -12.42 -14.38
N THR A 38 -6.54 -11.13 -14.18
CA THR A 38 -7.42 -10.03 -14.55
C THR A 38 -7.37 -9.73 -16.05
N LYS A 39 -8.46 -10.05 -16.77
CA LYS A 39 -8.61 -9.74 -18.21
C LYS A 39 -8.48 -8.25 -18.54
N SER A 40 -8.77 -7.38 -17.57
CA SER A 40 -8.79 -5.93 -17.67
C SER A 40 -7.40 -5.30 -17.82
N VAL A 41 -6.33 -6.01 -17.43
CA VAL A 41 -4.95 -5.50 -17.46
C VAL A 41 -4.03 -6.54 -18.08
N ARG A 42 -3.36 -6.18 -19.18
CA ARG A 42 -2.50 -7.09 -19.94
C ARG A 42 -1.02 -6.67 -19.88
N PRO A 43 -0.07 -7.62 -20.00
CA PRO A 43 1.34 -7.27 -20.16
C PRO A 43 1.58 -6.53 -21.47
N LEU A 44 2.26 -5.38 -21.42
CA LEU A 44 2.53 -4.53 -22.59
C LEU A 44 3.33 -5.27 -23.67
N GLU A 45 4.25 -6.13 -23.26
CA GLU A 45 5.16 -6.90 -24.09
C GLU A 45 4.47 -8.05 -24.83
N SER A 46 3.21 -8.36 -24.49
CA SER A 46 2.36 -9.23 -25.32
C SER A 46 1.92 -8.58 -26.63
N PHE A 47 2.29 -7.30 -26.83
CA PHE A 47 1.95 -6.49 -27.98
C PHE A 47 3.22 -5.90 -28.63
N CYS A 48 3.20 -5.71 -29.95
CA CYS A 48 4.25 -4.96 -30.66
C CYS A 48 4.09 -3.46 -30.37
N TYR A 49 4.65 -2.99 -29.24
CA TYR A 49 4.51 -1.60 -28.78
C TYR A 49 4.82 -0.56 -29.86
N SER A 50 5.82 -0.83 -30.71
CA SER A 50 6.28 0.06 -31.77
C SER A 50 5.36 0.14 -32.98
N SER A 51 4.39 -0.77 -33.12
CA SER A 51 3.43 -0.74 -34.24
C SER A 51 2.15 0.03 -33.93
N ILE A 52 2.02 0.59 -32.72
CA ILE A 52 0.89 1.41 -32.30
C ILE A 52 1.30 2.89 -32.39
N ASP A 53 0.42 3.70 -32.97
CA ASP A 53 0.54 5.16 -32.88
C ASP A 53 -0.01 5.65 -31.54
N TRP A 54 0.91 5.81 -30.57
CA TRP A 54 0.55 6.22 -29.21
C TRP A 54 0.40 7.73 -29.11
N MET A 55 -0.79 8.19 -28.75
CA MET A 55 -0.99 9.59 -28.38
C MET A 55 -0.65 9.83 -26.91
N SER A 56 0.10 10.91 -26.65
CA SER A 56 0.38 11.36 -25.29
C SER A 56 -0.78 12.21 -24.77
N PHE A 57 -1.52 11.70 -23.78
CA PHE A 57 -2.62 12.43 -23.18
C PHE A 57 -2.18 13.24 -21.96
N HIS A 58 -2.54 14.53 -21.96
CA HIS A 58 -2.17 15.50 -20.92
C HIS A 58 -3.39 16.19 -20.28
N GLY A 59 -4.61 15.81 -20.67
CA GLY A 59 -5.85 16.45 -20.24
C GLY A 59 -6.40 15.90 -18.91
N SER A 60 -7.62 16.34 -18.57
CA SER A 60 -8.36 15.76 -17.44
C SER A 60 -8.81 14.33 -17.76
N PHE A 61 -8.61 13.42 -16.82
CA PHE A 61 -9.00 12.03 -16.96
C PHE A 61 -10.52 11.86 -17.07
N VAL A 62 -11.30 12.78 -16.49
CA VAL A 62 -12.77 12.78 -16.66
C VAL A 62 -13.16 13.06 -18.08
N ARG A 63 -12.56 14.09 -18.70
CA ARG A 63 -12.80 14.38 -20.12
C ARG A 63 -12.44 13.17 -20.97
N PHE A 64 -11.31 12.54 -20.69
CA PHE A 64 -10.90 11.33 -21.40
C PHE A 64 -11.93 10.18 -21.28
N MET A 65 -12.51 9.99 -20.10
CA MET A 65 -13.52 8.95 -19.85
C MET A 65 -14.91 9.30 -20.40
N GLU A 66 -15.19 10.56 -20.69
CA GLU A 66 -16.51 11.04 -21.13
C GLU A 66 -16.55 11.45 -22.61
N ASP A 67 -15.40 11.62 -23.26
CA ASP A 67 -15.27 12.06 -24.65
C ASP A 67 -15.34 10.86 -25.62
N PRO A 68 -16.43 10.68 -26.39
CA PRO A 68 -16.60 9.52 -27.26
C PRO A 68 -15.56 9.45 -28.38
N GLU A 69 -15.01 10.59 -28.81
CA GLU A 69 -13.97 10.62 -29.85
C GLU A 69 -12.65 10.02 -29.33
N MET A 70 -12.39 10.09 -28.02
CA MET A 70 -11.19 9.53 -27.39
C MET A 70 -11.31 8.03 -27.09
N GLN A 71 -12.51 7.45 -27.20
CA GLN A 71 -12.80 6.06 -26.84
C GLN A 71 -12.66 5.07 -28.00
N VAL A 72 -12.50 5.54 -29.23
CA VAL A 72 -12.46 4.71 -30.44
C VAL A 72 -11.19 4.99 -31.23
N ASP A 73 -10.57 3.95 -31.79
CA ASP A 73 -9.42 4.02 -32.71
C ASP A 73 -8.17 4.76 -32.22
N HIS A 74 -8.02 4.91 -30.91
CA HIS A 74 -6.88 5.56 -30.28
C HIS A 74 -6.18 4.66 -29.26
N ALA A 75 -4.85 4.76 -29.23
CA ALA A 75 -4.03 4.17 -28.18
C ALA A 75 -3.35 5.28 -27.39
N ILE A 76 -3.61 5.33 -26.08
CA ILE A 76 -3.18 6.42 -25.23
C ILE A 76 -2.09 5.99 -24.27
N GLU A 77 -0.97 6.70 -24.29
CA GLU A 77 0.10 6.54 -23.32
C GLU A 77 -0.11 7.51 -22.15
N ILE A 78 -0.59 7.00 -21.03
CA ILE A 78 -0.81 7.77 -19.79
C ILE A 78 0.40 7.62 -18.89
N HIS A 79 1.59 8.14 -19.27
CA HIS A 79 2.76 7.82 -18.43
C HIS A 79 4.03 8.69 -18.47
N LYS A 80 4.22 9.67 -19.35
CA LYS A 80 5.54 10.38 -19.33
C LYS A 80 5.73 11.34 -18.17
N THR A 81 4.65 11.87 -17.57
CA THR A 81 4.74 12.93 -16.56
C THR A 81 3.92 12.68 -15.29
N LEU A 82 3.16 11.58 -15.23
CA LEU A 82 2.41 11.21 -14.03
C LEU A 82 3.37 10.78 -12.91
N ARG A 83 3.68 11.73 -12.02
CA ARG A 83 4.32 11.42 -10.74
C ARG A 83 3.24 11.00 -9.75
N LEU A 84 3.48 9.92 -9.01
CA LEU A 84 2.65 9.54 -7.85
C LEU A 84 2.47 10.76 -6.94
N LEU A 85 1.21 11.07 -6.63
CA LEU A 85 0.77 12.26 -5.87
C LEU A 85 1.00 13.62 -6.55
N GLY A 86 1.34 13.64 -7.84
CA GLY A 86 1.53 14.85 -8.64
C GLY A 86 0.34 15.79 -8.50
N ASN A 87 0.54 17.10 -8.33
CA ASN A 87 -0.59 18.05 -8.33
C ASN A 87 -1.45 17.86 -9.59
N ASN A 88 -0.83 17.63 -10.75
CA ASN A 88 -1.54 17.32 -11.99
C ASN A 88 -2.31 15.99 -11.90
N LEU A 89 -1.75 14.94 -11.29
CA LEU A 89 -2.44 13.67 -11.12
C LEU A 89 -3.65 13.79 -10.16
N ILE A 90 -3.47 14.45 -9.02
CA ILE A 90 -4.53 14.62 -8.01
C ILE A 90 -5.62 15.57 -8.49
N GLN A 91 -5.26 16.66 -9.18
CA GLN A 91 -6.23 17.65 -9.66
C GLN A 91 -6.94 17.21 -10.94
N ASN A 92 -6.25 16.50 -11.84
CA ASN A 92 -6.83 16.08 -13.11
C ASN A 92 -7.54 14.73 -13.03
N MET A 93 -7.25 13.92 -12.01
CA MET A 93 -8.00 12.70 -11.73
C MET A 93 -9.05 12.97 -10.67
N ARG A 94 -10.30 13.00 -11.11
CA ARG A 94 -11.46 12.93 -10.23
C ARG A 94 -11.54 11.49 -9.71
N TRP A 95 -10.76 11.21 -8.66
CA TRP A 95 -10.72 9.90 -8.01
C TRP A 95 -12.08 9.48 -7.51
N ASP A 96 -12.91 10.43 -7.08
CA ASP A 96 -14.32 10.20 -6.79
C ASP A 96 -15.01 9.55 -7.98
N VAL A 97 -14.88 10.09 -9.18
CA VAL A 97 -15.47 9.53 -10.40
C VAL A 97 -14.84 8.17 -10.76
N ILE A 98 -13.52 8.03 -10.71
CA ILE A 98 -12.84 6.77 -11.04
C ILE A 98 -13.24 5.64 -10.06
N PHE A 99 -13.42 5.97 -8.78
CA PHE A 99 -13.75 5.01 -7.73
C PHE A 99 -15.24 4.87 -7.42
N ASP A 100 -16.11 5.66 -8.05
CA ASP A 100 -17.58 5.56 -7.92
C ASP A 100 -18.15 4.35 -8.69
N GLU A 101 -17.30 3.52 -9.31
CA GLU A 101 -17.75 2.32 -9.98
C GLU A 101 -18.20 1.24 -8.96
N PRO A 102 -19.47 0.77 -9.03
CA PRO A 102 -19.97 -0.24 -8.13
C PRO A 102 -19.08 -1.49 -8.15
N ASN A 103 -18.66 -1.93 -6.96
CA ASN A 103 -17.80 -3.10 -6.76
C ASN A 103 -16.33 -2.94 -7.17
N LEU A 104 -15.86 -1.80 -7.70
CA LEU A 104 -14.43 -1.64 -8.02
C LEU A 104 -13.55 -1.87 -6.78
N LEU A 105 -13.93 -1.34 -5.62
CA LEU A 105 -13.21 -1.59 -4.37
C LEU A 105 -13.21 -3.07 -3.98
N ALA A 106 -14.29 -3.80 -4.24
CA ALA A 106 -14.35 -5.24 -3.95
C ALA A 106 -13.44 -6.03 -4.90
N LYS A 107 -13.43 -5.69 -6.20
CA LYS A 107 -12.51 -6.26 -7.20
C LYS A 107 -11.06 -5.96 -6.84
N VAL A 108 -10.73 -4.71 -6.51
CA VAL A 108 -9.38 -4.30 -6.09
C VAL A 108 -8.96 -5.10 -4.86
N ARG A 109 -9.81 -5.23 -3.85
CA ARG A 109 -9.51 -6.06 -2.66
C ARG A 109 -9.25 -7.52 -3.01
N HIS A 110 -10.07 -8.10 -3.89
CA HIS A 110 -9.87 -9.46 -4.36
C HIS A 110 -8.52 -9.61 -5.07
N GLN A 111 -8.18 -8.70 -5.98
CA GLN A 111 -6.92 -8.73 -6.72
C GLN A 111 -5.68 -8.53 -5.85
N PHE A 112 -5.80 -7.74 -4.78
CA PHE A 112 -4.74 -7.53 -3.79
C PHE A 112 -4.84 -8.49 -2.59
N THR A 113 -5.35 -9.70 -2.82
CA THR A 113 -5.25 -10.80 -1.84
C THR A 113 -3.80 -11.26 -1.76
N MET A 114 -3.21 -11.12 -0.57
CA MET A 114 -1.82 -11.54 -0.31
C MET A 114 -1.65 -13.05 -0.51
N ARG A 115 -0.53 -13.46 -1.08
CA ARG A 115 -0.18 -14.88 -1.18
C ARG A 115 -0.12 -15.54 0.20
N SER A 116 -0.68 -16.74 0.28
CA SER A 116 -0.71 -17.55 1.50
C SER A 116 0.65 -17.74 2.20
N VAL A 117 1.77 -17.77 1.45
CA VAL A 117 3.12 -17.85 2.03
C VAL A 117 3.42 -16.66 2.96
N PHE A 118 3.13 -15.43 2.52
CA PHE A 118 3.35 -14.22 3.33
C PHE A 118 2.36 -14.14 4.47
N VAL A 119 1.10 -14.51 4.22
CA VAL A 119 0.07 -14.57 5.27
C VAL A 119 0.48 -15.53 6.38
N HIS A 120 0.96 -16.73 6.03
CA HIS A 120 1.41 -17.72 7.00
C HIS A 120 2.60 -17.21 7.81
N GLN A 121 3.62 -16.65 7.15
CA GLN A 121 4.78 -16.08 7.82
C GLN A 121 4.41 -14.92 8.75
N ALA A 122 3.52 -14.02 8.31
CA ALA A 122 3.02 -12.92 9.12
C ALA A 122 2.27 -13.43 10.35
N GLN A 123 1.41 -14.44 10.20
CA GLN A 123 0.70 -15.05 11.33
C GLN A 123 1.67 -15.67 12.35
N GLN A 124 2.71 -16.40 11.89
CA GLN A 124 3.73 -16.94 12.79
C GLN A 124 4.49 -15.84 13.54
N ARG A 125 4.83 -14.74 12.84
CA ARG A 125 5.47 -13.58 13.46
C ARG A 125 4.55 -12.90 14.48
N LEU A 126 3.27 -12.71 14.18
CA LEU A 126 2.32 -12.13 15.12
C LEU A 126 2.12 -13.01 16.37
N LEU A 127 2.12 -14.33 16.21
CA LEU A 127 2.07 -15.27 17.32
C LEU A 127 3.31 -15.15 18.23
N SER A 128 4.52 -15.06 17.65
CA SER A 128 5.74 -14.91 18.44
C SER A 128 5.79 -13.56 19.17
N LEU A 129 5.36 -12.47 18.52
CA LEU A 129 5.25 -11.15 19.14
C LEU A 129 4.22 -11.13 20.27
N LYS A 130 3.08 -11.78 20.08
CA LYS A 130 2.05 -11.95 21.11
C LYS A 130 2.58 -12.69 22.33
N GLU A 131 3.35 -13.75 22.13
CA GLU A 131 3.96 -14.48 23.25
C GLU A 131 4.98 -13.60 23.98
N ALA A 132 5.86 -12.90 23.25
CA ALA A 132 6.81 -11.96 23.82
C ALA A 132 6.12 -10.84 24.62
N TYR A 133 4.99 -10.34 24.14
CA TYR A 133 4.15 -9.38 24.85
C TYR A 133 3.64 -9.94 26.18
N TYR A 134 3.05 -11.14 26.19
CA TYR A 134 2.58 -11.75 27.43
C TYR A 134 3.72 -12.05 28.42
N GLN A 135 4.90 -12.43 27.93
CA GLN A 135 6.07 -12.64 28.78
C GLN A 135 6.61 -11.33 29.39
N ARG A 136 6.51 -10.20 28.68
CA ARG A 136 6.85 -8.88 29.26
C ARG A 136 5.83 -8.44 30.30
N GLN A 137 4.57 -8.81 30.13
CA GLN A 137 3.48 -8.47 31.06
C GLN A 137 3.37 -9.42 32.26
N LYS A 138 4.44 -10.13 32.65
CA LYS A 138 4.53 -11.20 33.69
C LYS A 138 3.80 -10.96 35.04
N LYS A 139 3.41 -9.73 35.39
CA LYS A 139 2.62 -9.40 36.59
C LYS A 139 1.31 -8.66 36.31
N MET A 140 1.12 -8.23 35.08
CA MET A 140 -0.04 -7.48 34.63
C MET A 140 -0.95 -8.46 33.86
N LEU A 141 -2.02 -8.88 34.55
CA LEU A 141 -3.39 -8.94 34.00
C LEU A 141 -4.05 -10.30 33.69
N LYS A 142 -4.61 -10.92 34.75
CA LYS A 142 -5.88 -11.66 34.62
C LYS A 142 -7.03 -10.81 34.03
N LYS A 143 -6.96 -9.46 34.13
CA LYS A 143 -8.03 -8.52 33.71
C LYS A 143 -7.96 -8.10 32.23
N GLN A 144 -6.77 -7.83 31.66
CA GLN A 144 -6.53 -7.58 30.23
C GLN A 144 -6.69 -8.83 29.38
N ARG A 145 -6.35 -10.04 29.87
CA ARG A 145 -6.64 -11.29 29.16
C ARG A 145 -8.15 -11.52 28.91
N ARG A 146 -9.03 -10.77 29.60
CA ARG A 146 -10.48 -10.77 29.32
C ARG A 146 -10.84 -9.99 28.05
N PHE A 147 -9.96 -9.13 27.56
CA PHE A 147 -10.14 -8.39 26.32
C PHE A 147 -9.32 -9.04 25.20
N PRO A 148 -9.90 -9.22 24.00
CA PRO A 148 -9.15 -9.64 22.83
C PRO A 148 -7.93 -8.74 22.61
N LEU A 149 -6.80 -9.34 22.24
CA LEU A 149 -5.60 -8.58 21.90
C LEU A 149 -5.80 -7.95 20.52
N GLN A 150 -5.76 -6.62 20.46
CA GLN A 150 -5.81 -5.87 19.21
C GLN A 150 -4.39 -5.66 18.67
N PHE A 151 -4.13 -6.14 17.47
CA PHE A 151 -2.92 -5.76 16.74
C PHE A 151 -3.11 -4.42 16.05
N VAL A 152 -2.06 -3.59 16.05
CA VAL A 152 -2.00 -2.33 15.31
C VAL A 152 -0.70 -2.31 14.53
N GLY A 153 -0.80 -2.51 13.21
CA GLY A 153 0.31 -2.35 12.29
C GLY A 153 0.67 -0.88 12.10
N VAL A 154 1.95 -0.55 12.17
CA VAL A 154 2.47 0.81 11.95
C VAL A 154 3.62 0.73 10.96
N HIS A 155 3.42 1.32 9.79
CA HIS A 155 4.47 1.48 8.80
C HIS A 155 5.14 2.85 8.97
N VAL A 156 6.46 2.87 9.08
CA VAL A 156 7.27 4.08 9.13
C VAL A 156 8.20 4.09 7.91
N ARG A 157 7.91 4.91 6.90
CA ARG A 157 8.76 5.08 5.70
C ARG A 157 9.69 6.29 5.88
N ARG A 158 11.01 6.09 5.82
CA ARG A 158 12.03 7.13 6.11
C ARG A 158 13.02 7.39 4.99
N THR A 159 13.27 6.44 4.10
CA THR A 159 14.36 6.58 3.11
C THR A 159 13.99 7.56 1.98
N ASP A 160 13.18 7.12 1.02
CA ASP A 160 12.78 7.91 -0.14
C ASP A 160 11.57 8.84 0.12
N GLY A 161 10.76 8.53 1.14
CA GLY A 161 9.54 9.27 1.49
C GLY A 161 9.79 10.75 1.81
N PRO A 162 10.69 11.07 2.75
CA PRO A 162 11.00 12.46 3.12
C PRO A 162 11.72 13.27 2.03
N VAL A 163 12.48 12.64 1.13
CA VAL A 163 13.28 13.36 0.12
C VAL A 163 12.51 13.55 -1.18
N GLY A 164 11.76 12.54 -1.62
CA GLY A 164 11.02 12.59 -2.88
C GLY A 164 9.65 13.26 -2.71
N ILE A 165 8.76 12.66 -1.92
CA ILE A 165 7.35 13.04 -1.84
C ILE A 165 7.18 14.32 -1.01
N VAL A 166 7.77 14.37 0.18
CA VAL A 166 7.61 15.51 1.09
C VAL A 166 8.14 16.80 0.45
N LYS A 167 9.32 16.76 -0.19
CA LYS A 167 9.88 17.92 -0.91
C LYS A 167 9.10 18.26 -2.18
N ALA A 168 8.74 17.27 -3.00
CA ALA A 168 8.02 17.52 -4.25
C ALA A 168 6.63 18.15 -4.01
N TYR A 169 5.97 17.79 -2.91
CA TYR A 169 4.62 18.24 -2.59
C TYR A 169 4.55 19.27 -1.47
N LYS A 170 5.69 19.75 -0.96
CA LYS A 170 5.77 20.70 0.16
C LYS A 170 4.94 20.24 1.37
N LEU A 171 4.87 18.92 1.58
CA LEU A 171 4.18 18.36 2.74
C LEU A 171 5.05 18.56 3.98
N PRO A 172 4.45 18.64 5.18
CA PRO A 172 5.22 18.58 6.41
C PRO A 172 5.89 17.20 6.53
N GLU A 173 7.17 17.17 6.89
CA GLU A 173 7.81 15.90 7.27
C GLU A 173 7.12 15.38 8.55
N LEU A 174 6.75 14.11 8.56
CA LEU A 174 6.18 13.49 9.75
C LEU A 174 7.27 13.34 10.81
N ASP A 175 7.20 14.21 11.82
CA ASP A 175 8.09 14.16 12.97
C ASP A 175 7.75 12.96 13.90
N PRO A 176 8.67 12.57 14.80
CA PRO A 176 8.40 11.51 15.78
C PRO A 176 7.15 11.76 16.64
N SER A 177 6.82 13.03 16.94
CA SER A 177 5.67 13.38 17.78
C SER A 177 4.33 12.97 17.16
N TYR A 178 4.24 12.90 15.83
CA TYR A 178 3.08 12.32 15.16
C TYR A 178 2.85 10.87 15.59
N TYR A 179 3.88 10.03 15.48
CA TYR A 179 3.79 8.62 15.86
C TYR A 179 3.53 8.43 17.35
N LEU A 180 4.20 9.23 18.20
CA LEU A 180 4.01 9.17 19.65
C LEU A 180 2.55 9.49 20.04
N ARG A 181 1.96 10.54 19.47
CA ARG A 181 0.56 10.92 19.69
C ARG A 181 -0.41 9.87 19.16
N ALA A 182 -0.13 9.30 17.98
CA ALA A 182 -0.95 8.25 17.41
C ALA A 182 -0.95 6.99 18.29
N ILE A 183 0.21 6.55 18.75
CA ILE A 183 0.33 5.39 19.65
C ILE A 183 -0.44 5.62 20.94
N ASP A 184 -0.30 6.80 21.55
CA ASP A 184 -1.02 7.16 22.79
C ASP A 184 -2.54 7.18 22.59
N ALA A 185 -3.02 7.74 21.48
CA ALA A 185 -4.44 7.72 21.12
C ALA A 185 -4.98 6.29 20.98
N TYR A 186 -4.24 5.38 20.34
CA TYR A 186 -4.63 3.98 20.21
C TYR A 186 -4.55 3.22 21.54
N MET A 187 -3.57 3.50 22.38
CA MET A 187 -3.49 2.95 23.74
C MET A 187 -4.67 3.38 24.62
N THR A 188 -5.14 4.62 24.45
CA THR A 188 -6.32 5.12 25.15
C THR A 188 -7.60 4.47 24.63
N LYS A 189 -7.68 4.24 23.31
CA LYS A 189 -8.85 3.64 22.65
C LYS A 189 -9.00 2.14 22.94
N TYR A 190 -7.91 1.38 22.96
CA TYR A 190 -7.93 -0.07 23.07
C TYR A 190 -7.40 -0.57 24.41
N LYS A 191 -8.17 -1.40 25.11
CA LYS A 191 -7.83 -1.90 26.45
C LYS A 191 -6.68 -2.91 26.48
N ASN A 192 -6.45 -3.62 25.37
CA ASN A 192 -5.41 -4.62 25.19
C ASN A 192 -4.89 -4.53 23.75
N VAL A 193 -3.74 -3.87 23.56
CA VAL A 193 -3.20 -3.55 22.23
C VAL A 193 -1.73 -3.96 22.14
N LEU A 194 -1.30 -4.38 20.96
CA LEU A 194 0.09 -4.66 20.61
C LEU A 194 0.39 -3.97 19.28
N PHE A 195 1.41 -3.11 19.28
CA PHE A 195 1.83 -2.37 18.10
C PHE A 195 2.95 -3.13 17.39
N VAL A 196 2.79 -3.35 16.09
CA VAL A 196 3.75 -4.03 15.22
C VAL A 196 4.31 -3.00 14.26
N MET A 197 5.57 -2.65 14.46
CA MET A 197 6.27 -1.62 13.69
C MET A 197 7.04 -2.27 12.54
N VAL A 198 6.80 -1.81 11.32
CA VAL A 198 7.60 -2.13 10.13
C VAL A 198 8.16 -0.84 9.54
N SER A 199 9.38 -0.87 9.04
CA SER A 199 10.06 0.34 8.57
C SER A 199 11.27 -0.03 7.74
N ASP A 200 11.57 0.79 6.75
CA ASP A 200 12.84 0.80 6.02
C ASP A 200 14.01 1.40 6.83
N ASP A 201 13.75 1.92 8.03
CA ASP A 201 14.77 2.40 8.98
C ASP A 201 14.40 2.00 10.42
N ILE A 202 14.66 0.73 10.74
CA ILE A 202 14.35 0.12 12.03
C ILE A 202 15.13 0.79 13.18
N GLU A 203 16.33 1.29 12.92
CA GLU A 203 17.13 1.94 13.96
C GLU A 203 16.53 3.30 14.33
N TRP A 204 16.06 4.08 13.35
CA TRP A 204 15.30 5.29 13.61
C TRP A 204 14.04 5.00 14.43
N VAL A 205 13.29 3.95 14.09
CA VAL A 205 12.10 3.54 14.88
C VAL A 205 12.47 3.21 16.33
N LYS A 206 13.55 2.46 16.54
CA LYS A 206 14.03 2.12 17.88
C LYS A 206 14.39 3.38 18.67
N GLN A 207 15.13 4.30 18.06
CA GLN A 207 15.65 5.49 18.74
C GLN A 207 14.58 6.56 18.99
N MET A 208 13.73 6.80 18.00
CA MET A 208 12.82 7.94 17.98
C MET A 208 11.42 7.59 18.48
N ILE A 209 11.03 6.32 18.46
CA ILE A 209 9.71 5.86 18.91
C ILE A 209 9.84 4.95 20.13
N ILE A 210 10.46 3.78 19.98
CA ILE A 210 10.44 2.73 21.02
C ILE A 210 11.12 3.19 22.31
N LYS A 211 12.33 3.76 22.23
CA LYS A 211 13.05 4.27 23.42
C LYS A 211 12.29 5.39 24.14
N ARG A 212 11.44 6.14 23.44
CA ARG A 212 10.66 7.25 24.01
C ARG A 212 9.34 6.79 24.64
N LEU A 213 8.91 5.54 24.38
CA LEU A 213 7.71 4.92 24.96
C LEU A 213 8.04 3.56 25.61
N PRO A 214 8.89 3.53 26.65
CA PRO A 214 9.41 2.26 27.21
C PRO A 214 8.34 1.35 27.83
N LYS A 215 7.15 1.89 28.14
CA LYS A 215 6.02 1.13 28.71
C LYS A 215 4.98 0.72 27.65
N ALA A 216 5.07 1.24 26.43
CA ALA A 216 4.12 0.91 25.38
C ALA A 216 4.43 -0.49 24.81
N PRO A 217 3.42 -1.27 24.40
CA PRO A 217 3.59 -2.62 23.85
C PRO A 217 4.02 -2.57 22.37
N LEU A 218 5.17 -1.96 22.12
CA LEU A 218 5.76 -1.77 20.79
C LEU A 218 6.75 -2.88 20.48
N PHE A 219 6.59 -3.48 19.30
CA PHE A 219 7.47 -4.52 18.78
C PHE A 219 7.84 -4.23 17.34
N VAL A 220 9.09 -4.52 16.98
CA VAL A 220 9.52 -4.51 15.58
C VAL A 220 9.06 -5.82 14.94
N GLY A 221 8.25 -5.69 13.89
CA GLY A 221 7.73 -6.81 13.11
C GLY A 221 8.58 -7.14 11.88
N GLY A 222 9.10 -6.11 11.21
CA GLY A 222 9.88 -6.24 9.97
C GLY A 222 11.39 -6.30 10.17
N SER A 223 12.12 -6.68 9.12
CA SER A 223 13.60 -6.71 9.11
C SER A 223 14.21 -5.35 8.79
N GLY A 224 13.49 -4.51 8.04
CA GLY A 224 13.97 -3.23 7.52
C GLY A 224 14.91 -3.33 6.33
N ILE A 225 14.78 -4.40 5.54
CA ILE A 225 15.50 -4.58 4.29
C ILE A 225 14.58 -4.09 3.15
N PRO A 226 14.84 -2.90 2.55
CA PRO A 226 13.91 -2.25 1.64
C PRO A 226 13.90 -2.81 0.21
N ASP A 227 14.86 -3.68 -0.14
CA ASP A 227 15.09 -4.18 -1.50
C ASP A 227 15.01 -5.71 -1.60
N ASP A 228 14.47 -6.36 -0.57
CA ASP A 228 14.20 -7.80 -0.55
C ASP A 228 12.70 -8.03 -0.68
N ASP A 229 12.26 -8.61 -1.79
CA ASP A 229 10.84 -8.79 -2.06
C ASP A 229 10.19 -9.77 -1.05
N ASP A 230 10.90 -10.76 -0.48
CA ASP A 230 10.32 -11.62 0.55
C ASP A 230 10.02 -10.82 1.84
N GLU A 231 10.95 -9.95 2.25
CA GLU A 231 10.79 -9.09 3.42
C GLU A 231 9.71 -8.01 3.20
N ILE A 232 9.64 -7.42 2.01
CA ILE A 232 8.56 -6.48 1.64
C ILE A 232 7.20 -7.19 1.70
N GLY A 233 7.12 -8.41 1.16
CA GLY A 233 5.90 -9.21 1.16
C GLY A 233 5.45 -9.56 2.57
N LEU A 234 6.38 -9.92 3.45
CA LEU A 234 6.13 -10.16 4.86
C LEU A 234 5.65 -8.88 5.57
N ASP A 235 6.29 -7.74 5.34
CA ASP A 235 5.88 -6.46 5.94
C ASP A 235 4.47 -6.07 5.52
N PHE A 236 4.10 -6.24 4.24
CA PHE A 236 2.73 -6.02 3.79
C PHE A 236 1.73 -6.99 4.43
N ALA A 237 2.07 -8.26 4.52
CA ALA A 237 1.21 -9.24 5.18
C ALA A 237 1.01 -8.90 6.66
N LEU A 238 2.07 -8.49 7.38
CA LEU A 238 2.01 -8.07 8.78
C LEU A 238 1.08 -6.88 9.03
N LEU A 239 1.03 -5.94 8.09
CA LEU A 239 0.19 -4.74 8.18
C LEU A 239 -1.29 -5.01 7.84
N THR A 240 -1.63 -6.18 7.31
CA THR A 240 -2.97 -6.49 6.77
C THR A 240 -3.71 -7.60 7.52
N GLN A 241 -3.08 -8.27 8.48
CA GLN A 241 -3.74 -9.23 9.39
C GLN A 241 -4.57 -8.53 10.47
#